data_AF-A0A1I4H817-F1
#
_entry.id   AF-A0A1I4H817-F1
#
_cell.length_a   1.000
_cell.length_b   1.000
_cell.length_c   1.000
_cell.angle_alpha   90.00
_cell.angle_beta   90.00
_cell.angle_gamma   90.00
#
_symmetry.space_group_name_H-M   'P 1'
#
loop_
_entity.id
_entity.type
_entity.pdbx_description
1 polymer ?
#
loop_
_entity_poly.entity_id
_entity_poly.type
_entity_poly.pdbx_seq_one_letter_code
_entity_poly.pdbx_strand_id
1 'polypeptide(L)'
;MSNLIKEKCKSLRLAYVADIYEKIPFENPEQYVTELFRQELELREAAKGERLMKKAEFMNEKKLTNYHWSDHIRFPPQLDRQGLESLHFIEKKENVTLTGAPGTGKSHLVT
;
A
#
# COMPACT_ATOMS: atom_id res chain seq x y z
N MET A 1 -18.04 -14.44 -28.44
CA MET A 1 -18.11 -13.00 -28.76
C MET A 1 -17.21 -12.12 -27.88
N SER A 2 -16.52 -12.67 -26.86
CA SER A 2 -15.67 -11.93 -25.91
C SER A 2 -14.27 -11.49 -26.42
N ASN A 3 -13.83 -11.97 -27.58
CA ASN A 3 -12.48 -11.69 -28.07
C ASN A 3 -12.27 -10.22 -28.48
N LEU A 4 -13.27 -9.54 -29.06
CA LEU A 4 -13.09 -8.17 -29.55
C LEU A 4 -12.82 -7.20 -28.39
N ILE A 5 -13.60 -7.29 -27.30
CA ILE A 5 -13.40 -6.46 -26.10
C ILE A 5 -12.00 -6.72 -25.53
N LYS A 6 -11.61 -8.00 -25.41
CA LYS A 6 -10.30 -8.38 -24.89
C LYS A 6 -9.15 -7.84 -25.75
N GLU A 7 -9.26 -7.91 -27.08
CA GLU A 7 -8.27 -7.36 -28.01
C GLU A 7 -8.16 -5.84 -27.89
N LYS A 8 -9.29 -5.12 -27.81
CA LYS A 8 -9.28 -3.66 -27.61
C LYS A 8 -8.69 -3.29 -26.26
N CYS A 9 -9.05 -4.00 -25.19
CA CYS A 9 -8.47 -3.80 -23.86
C CYS A 9 -6.94 -3.98 -23.88
N LYS A 10 -6.45 -5.03 -24.55
CA LYS A 10 -5.01 -5.27 -24.72
C LYS A 10 -4.31 -4.11 -25.44
N SER A 11 -4.90 -3.60 -26.52
CA SER A 11 -4.35 -2.46 -27.28
C SER A 11 -4.34 -1.17 -26.45
N LEU A 12 -5.37 -0.93 -25.63
CA LEU A 12 -5.48 0.23 -24.75
C LEU A 12 -4.74 0.05 -23.42
N ARG A 13 -4.10 -1.10 -23.22
CA ARG A 13 -3.42 -1.50 -21.98
C ARG A 13 -4.36 -1.49 -20.77
N LEU A 14 -5.66 -1.76 -20.96
CA LEU A 14 -6.64 -1.97 -19.90
C LEU A 14 -6.49 -3.40 -19.38
N ALA A 15 -6.03 -3.54 -18.15
CA ALA A 15 -5.56 -4.82 -17.62
C ALA A 15 -6.72 -5.69 -17.12
N TYR A 16 -7.76 -5.08 -16.55
CA TYR A 16 -8.83 -5.78 -15.85
C TYR A 16 -10.20 -5.56 -16.46
N VAL A 17 -10.39 -4.50 -17.26
CA VAL A 17 -11.65 -4.19 -17.97
C VAL A 17 -12.27 -5.43 -18.66
N ALA A 18 -11.45 -6.25 -19.33
CA ALA A 18 -11.92 -7.45 -20.02
C ALA A 18 -12.52 -8.52 -19.09
N ASP A 19 -12.21 -8.50 -17.79
CA ASP A 19 -12.68 -9.46 -16.79
C ASP A 19 -13.79 -8.89 -15.89
N ILE A 20 -13.98 -7.57 -15.87
CA ILE A 20 -14.95 -6.88 -14.99
C ILE A 20 -16.16 -6.31 -15.73
N TYR A 21 -16.09 -6.10 -17.06
CA TYR A 21 -17.18 -5.44 -17.79
C TYR A 21 -18.53 -6.16 -17.68
N GLU A 22 -18.54 -7.49 -17.58
CA GLU A 22 -19.77 -8.28 -17.40
C GLU A 22 -20.30 -8.27 -15.95
N LYS A 23 -19.45 -7.90 -14.98
CA LYS A 23 -19.79 -7.92 -13.55
C LYS A 23 -20.49 -6.63 -13.10
N ILE A 24 -20.38 -5.57 -13.89
CA ILE A 24 -20.93 -4.26 -13.55
C ILE A 24 -22.36 -4.19 -14.12
N PRO A 25 -23.38 -3.94 -13.28
CA PRO A 25 -24.74 -3.74 -13.76
C PRO A 25 -24.82 -2.48 -14.61
N PHE A 26 -25.56 -2.56 -15.71
CA PHE A 26 -25.80 -1.44 -16.61
C PHE A 26 -27.12 -0.75 -16.24
N GLU A 27 -27.04 0.47 -15.71
CA GLU A 27 -28.20 1.32 -15.47
C GLU A 27 -28.30 2.43 -16.51
N ASN A 28 -27.20 3.13 -16.76
CA ASN A 28 -27.07 4.16 -17.77
C ASN A 28 -25.61 4.29 -18.24
N PRO A 29 -25.35 4.96 -19.39
CA PRO A 29 -23.99 5.06 -19.92
C PRO A 29 -22.97 5.71 -18.99
N GLU A 30 -23.37 6.76 -18.25
CA GLU A 30 -22.46 7.50 -17.36
C GLU A 30 -22.08 6.68 -16.13
N GLN A 31 -23.07 6.04 -15.48
CA GLN A 31 -22.86 5.14 -14.35
C GLN A 31 -21.94 3.98 -14.74
N TYR A 32 -22.23 3.32 -15.86
CA TYR A 32 -21.47 2.14 -16.28
C TYR A 32 -20.00 2.49 -16.57
N VAL A 33 -19.75 3.56 -17.32
CA VAL A 33 -18.37 3.97 -17.65
C VAL A 33 -17.62 4.44 -16.41
N THR A 34 -18.29 5.17 -15.51
CA THR A 34 -17.69 5.63 -14.24
C THR A 34 -17.28 4.46 -13.37
N GLU A 35 -18.17 3.49 -13.17
CA GLU A 35 -17.91 2.31 -12.35
C GLU A 35 -16.84 1.41 -12.98
N LEU A 36 -16.85 1.26 -14.31
CA LEU A 36 -15.84 0.51 -15.06
C LEU A 36 -14.44 1.08 -14.85
N PHE A 37 -14.28 2.41 -14.94
CA PHE A 37 -12.99 3.05 -14.71
C PHE A 37 -12.58 3.03 -13.24
N ARG A 38 -13.52 3.21 -12.31
CA ARG A 38 -13.25 3.10 -10.86
C ARG A 38 -12.64 1.75 -10.52
N GLN A 39 -13.26 0.65 -10.95
CA GLN A 39 -12.76 -0.69 -10.67
C GLN A 39 -11.44 -1.02 -11.37
N GLU A 40 -11.23 -0.57 -12.61
CA GLU A 40 -9.94 -0.73 -13.30
C GLU A 40 -8.81 -0.02 -12.54
N LEU A 41 -9.05 1.18 -12.00
CA LEU A 41 -8.07 1.92 -11.20
C LEU A 41 -7.76 1.21 -9.88
N GLU A 42 -8.77 0.77 -9.13
CA GLU A 42 -8.60 0.06 -7.86
C GLU A 42 -7.78 -1.23 -8.02
N LEU A 43 -8.08 -2.03 -9.05
CA LEU A 43 -7.34 -3.25 -9.33
C LEU A 43 -5.88 -2.99 -9.75
N ARG A 44 -5.62 -1.88 -10.45
CA ARG A 44 -4.24 -1.46 -10.76
C ARG A 44 -3.49 -1.04 -9.51
N GLU A 45 -4.12 -0.29 -8.61
CA GLU A 45 -3.49 0.13 -7.36
C GLU A 45 -3.19 -1.08 -6.47
N ALA A 46 -4.12 -2.02 -6.35
CA ALA A 46 -3.92 -3.26 -5.61
C ALA A 46 -2.74 -4.07 -6.19
N ALA A 47 -2.72 -4.31 -7.50
CA ALA A 47 -1.64 -5.05 -8.14
C ALA A 47 -0.29 -4.32 -8.08
N LYS A 48 -0.29 -2.98 -8.13
CA LYS A 48 0.91 -2.18 -7.89
C LYS A 48 1.42 -2.39 -6.46
N GLY A 49 0.53 -2.37 -5.47
CA GLY A 49 0.83 -2.67 -4.07
C GLY A 49 1.46 -4.05 -3.90
N GLU A 50 0.82 -5.10 -4.41
CA GLU A 50 1.35 -6.47 -4.36
C GLU A 50 2.72 -6.59 -5.02
N ARG A 51 2.90 -5.96 -6.18
CA ARG A 51 4.18 -5.98 -6.89
C ARG A 51 5.28 -5.28 -6.10
N LEU A 52 4.97 -4.14 -5.47
CA LEU A 52 5.92 -3.42 -4.62
C LEU A 52 6.28 -4.23 -3.38
N MET A 53 5.30 -4.88 -2.75
CA MET A 53 5.54 -5.77 -1.60
C MET A 53 6.42 -6.96 -1.98
N LYS A 54 6.14 -7.62 -3.11
CA LYS A 54 6.99 -8.71 -3.62
C LYS A 54 8.41 -8.23 -3.94
N LYS A 55 8.54 -7.06 -4.58
CA LYS A 55 9.84 -6.48 -4.94
C LYS A 55 10.65 -6.01 -3.73
N ALA A 56 9.98 -5.65 -2.64
CA ALA A 56 10.67 -5.22 -1.44
C ALA A 56 11.46 -6.36 -0.77
N GLU A 57 11.18 -7.63 -1.12
CA GLU A 57 11.92 -8.81 -0.65
C GLU A 57 12.23 -8.74 0.84
N PHE A 58 11.24 -8.34 1.66
CA PHE A 58 11.41 -8.19 3.09
C PHE A 58 11.85 -9.53 3.68
N MET A 59 13.13 -9.64 4.07
CA MET A 59 13.72 -10.90 4.53
C MET A 59 13.05 -11.44 5.80
N ASN A 60 12.40 -10.58 6.59
CA ASN A 60 11.67 -10.95 7.79
C ASN A 60 10.45 -10.02 7.96
N GLU A 61 9.25 -10.58 8.13
CA GLU A 61 8.11 -9.81 8.62
C GLU A 61 8.30 -9.53 10.12
N LYS A 62 8.65 -8.29 10.46
CA LYS A 62 8.69 -7.85 11.85
C LYS A 62 7.47 -7.01 12.17
N LYS A 63 6.79 -7.37 13.25
CA LYS A 63 5.67 -6.60 13.80
C LYS A 63 6.17 -5.77 14.98
N LEU A 64 5.75 -4.51 15.05
CA LEU A 64 6.00 -3.63 16.20
C LEU A 64 5.50 -4.21 17.53
N THR A 65 4.53 -5.14 17.48
CA THR A 65 4.06 -5.90 18.67
C THR A 65 5.16 -6.73 19.33
N ASN A 66 6.17 -7.15 18.57
CA ASN A 66 7.27 -7.96 19.08
C ASN A 66 8.43 -7.07 19.60
N TYR A 67 8.30 -5.75 19.47
CA TYR A 67 9.30 -4.82 19.94
C TYR A 67 9.12 -4.53 21.43
N HIS A 68 10.19 -4.73 22.20
CA HIS A 68 10.21 -4.39 23.62
C HIS A 68 10.50 -2.89 23.80
N TRP A 69 9.47 -2.14 24.15
CA TRP A 69 9.61 -0.74 24.55
C TRP A 69 10.29 -0.66 25.90
N SER A 70 11.58 -0.33 25.93
CA SER A 70 12.35 -0.12 27.15
C SER A 70 12.32 1.35 27.60
N ASP A 71 12.49 1.60 28.90
CA ASP A 71 12.62 2.94 29.50
C ASP A 71 13.82 3.76 28.97
N HIS A 72 14.75 3.10 28.28
CA HIS A 72 15.88 3.75 27.61
C HIS A 72 15.53 4.43 26.29
N ILE A 73 14.31 4.24 25.77
CA ILE A 73 13.84 4.89 24.55
C ILE A 73 13.34 6.28 24.91
N ARG A 74 13.98 7.29 24.33
CA ARG A 74 13.55 8.68 24.48
C ARG A 74 12.94 9.17 23.19
N PHE A 75 11.73 9.68 23.34
CA PHE A 75 10.95 10.31 22.29
C PHE A 75 11.15 11.82 22.32
N PRO A 76 11.29 12.48 21.16
CA PRO A 76 11.29 13.94 21.12
C PRO A 76 9.88 14.46 21.46
N PRO A 77 9.73 15.73 21.85
CA PRO A 77 8.43 16.29 22.24
C PRO A 77 7.37 16.23 21.13
N GLN A 78 7.78 16.15 19.86
CA GLN A 78 6.89 16.17 18.70
C GLN A 78 6.44 14.78 18.23
N LEU A 79 7.05 13.70 18.74
CA LEU A 79 6.77 12.33 18.33
C LEU A 79 6.71 11.45 19.56
N ASP A 80 5.54 10.90 19.86
CA ASP A 80 5.38 9.88 20.88
C ASP A 80 5.32 8.48 20.25
N ARG A 81 5.19 7.46 21.10
CA ARG A 81 5.06 6.07 20.66
C ARG A 81 3.88 5.90 19.69
N GLN A 82 2.73 6.50 20.00
CA GLN A 82 1.53 6.35 19.19
C GLN A 82 1.72 6.95 17.80
N GLY A 83 2.34 8.13 17.69
CA GLY A 83 2.66 8.77 16.42
C GLY A 83 3.67 8.00 15.58
N LEU A 84 4.57 7.25 16.21
CA LEU A 84 5.49 6.34 15.52
C LEU A 84 4.76 5.07 15.03
N GLU A 85 3.94 4.44 15.87
CA GLU A 85 3.18 3.23 15.54
C GLU A 85 2.11 3.48 14.46
N SER A 86 1.50 4.67 14.44
CA SER A 86 0.52 5.07 13.42
C SER A 86 1.14 5.52 12.10
N LEU A 87 2.47 5.64 12.03
CA LEU A 87 3.22 6.16 10.89
C LEU A 87 2.84 7.61 10.50
N HIS A 88 2.40 8.42 11.47
CA HIS A 88 1.92 9.80 11.24
C HIS A 88 2.95 10.71 10.55
N PHE A 89 4.24 10.44 10.78
CA PHE A 89 5.35 11.15 10.16
C PHE A 89 5.37 11.02 8.62
N ILE A 90 4.79 9.95 8.05
CA ILE A 90 4.69 9.77 6.60
C ILE A 90 3.75 10.82 5.99
N GLU A 91 2.58 11.02 6.60
CA GLU A 91 1.60 12.01 6.14
C GLU A 91 2.16 13.43 6.22
N LYS A 92 2.91 13.71 7.29
CA LYS A 92 3.58 15.00 7.51
C LYS A 92 4.84 15.20 6.66
N LYS A 93 5.31 14.17 5.94
CA LYS A 93 6.58 14.18 5.19
C LYS A 93 7.78 14.52 6.09
N GLU A 94 7.76 14.03 7.33
CA GLU A 94 8.82 14.21 8.31
C GLU A 94 9.75 12.99 8.32
N ASN A 95 11.05 13.23 8.38
CA ASN A 95 12.04 12.16 8.48
C ASN A 95 12.21 11.71 9.93
N VAL A 96 12.17 10.40 10.18
CA VAL A 96 12.45 9.83 11.51
C VAL A 96 13.88 9.29 11.55
N THR A 97 14.66 9.74 12.53
CA THR A 97 16.03 9.25 12.78
C THR A 97 16.09 8.59 14.16
N LEU A 98 16.44 7.31 14.22
CA LEU A 98 16.61 6.59 15.48
C LEU A 98 18.08 6.53 15.90
N THR A 99 18.40 7.02 17.09
CA THR A 99 19.77 7.05 17.64
C THR A 99 19.84 6.35 19.01
N GLY A 100 20.98 5.76 19.35
CA GLY A 100 21.18 5.05 20.62
C GLY A 100 22.35 4.07 20.60
N ALA A 101 22.76 3.57 21.77
CA ALA A 101 23.88 2.64 21.94
C ALA A 101 23.68 1.31 21.19
N PRO A 102 24.73 0.57 20.81
CA PRO A 102 24.59 -0.76 20.22
C PRO A 102 23.70 -1.68 21.08
N GLY A 103 22.89 -2.55 20.46
CA GLY A 103 22.03 -3.50 21.18
C GLY A 103 20.68 -2.97 21.67
N THR A 104 20.38 -1.66 21.53
CA THR A 104 19.10 -1.07 21.99
C THR A 104 17.91 -1.28 21.04
N GLY A 105 17.92 -2.31 20.20
CA GLY A 105 16.77 -2.64 19.33
C GLY A 105 16.53 -1.75 18.11
N LYS A 106 17.36 -0.74 17.82
CA LYS A 106 17.18 0.18 16.65
C LYS A 106 16.99 -0.55 15.32
N SER A 107 17.83 -1.54 15.03
CA SER A 107 17.73 -2.37 13.82
C SER A 107 16.50 -3.30 13.82
N HIS A 108 15.90 -3.55 14.98
CA HIS A 108 14.62 -4.27 15.05
C HIS A 108 13.44 -3.36 14.73
N LEU A 109 13.54 -2.05 15.01
CA LEU A 109 12.45 -1.09 14.81
C LEU A 109 12.37 -0.55 13.36
N VAL A 110 13.49 -0.50 12.64
CA VAL A 110 13.57 0.08 11.26
C VAL A 110 13.54 -0.98 10.16
N THR A 111 13.79 -2.25 10.48
CA THR A 111 13.88 -3.35 9.50
C THR A 111 12.73 -4.31 9.66
#